data_AF-A0A7S0GAC3-F1
#
_entry.id   AF-A0A7S0GAC3-F1
#
_cell.length_a   1.000
_cell.length_b   1.000
_cell.length_c   1.000
_cell.angle_alpha   90.00
_cell.angle_beta   90.00
_cell.angle_gamma   90.00
#
_symmetry.space_group_name_H-M   'P 1'
#
loop_
_entity.id
_entity.type
_entity.pdbx_description
1 polymer ?
#
loop_
_entity_poly.entity_id
_entity_poly.type
_entity_poly.pdbx_seq_one_letter_code
_entity_poly.pdbx_strand_id
1 'polypeptide(L)'
;MVKIVYNPPHSGNAMASPMRPIYGLRVGAENRMTMMLSRLPQGPVIIGAVTAMMGLCFIPVYLLKVPLPHTMTPEYMAATRAYMRYHNMNPIFGISSKKQREEDRFN
;
A
#
# COMPACT_ATOMS: atom_id res chain seq x y z
N MET A 1 -21.04 52.67 -11.03
CA MET A 1 -21.71 51.35 -10.94
C MET A 1 -20.62 50.28 -11.01
N VAL A 2 -20.25 49.66 -9.89
CA VAL A 2 -19.14 48.69 -9.81
C VAL A 2 -19.68 47.30 -10.13
N LYS A 3 -19.21 46.70 -11.22
CA LYS A 3 -19.64 45.37 -11.66
C LYS A 3 -18.81 44.33 -10.89
N ILE A 4 -19.37 43.80 -9.80
CA ILE A 4 -18.74 42.72 -9.03
C ILE A 4 -19.01 41.42 -9.78
N VAL A 5 -17.98 40.90 -10.44
CA VAL A 5 -18.05 39.59 -11.11
C VAL A 5 -17.89 38.51 -10.04
N TYR A 6 -19.02 37.93 -9.60
CA TYR A 6 -19.00 36.76 -8.73
C TYR A 6 -18.49 35.55 -9.51
N ASN A 7 -17.31 35.04 -9.16
CA ASN A 7 -16.85 33.75 -9.63
C ASN A 7 -17.35 32.69 -8.65
N PRO A 8 -18.24 31.77 -9.05
CA PRO A 8 -18.76 30.74 -8.16
C PRO A 8 -17.64 29.82 -7.65
N PRO A 9 -17.75 29.31 -6.41
CA PRO A 9 -16.81 28.35 -5.87
C PRO A 9 -16.84 27.10 -6.75
N HIS A 10 -15.67 26.71 -7.24
CA HIS A 10 -15.54 25.55 -8.11
C HIS A 10 -15.78 24.28 -7.30
N SER A 11 -16.94 23.66 -7.49
CA SER A 11 -17.24 22.29 -7.05
C SER A 11 -16.60 21.28 -8.02
N GLY A 12 -15.29 21.37 -8.24
CA GLY A 12 -14.62 20.57 -9.27
C GLY A 12 -13.11 20.45 -9.06
N ASN A 13 -12.57 19.34 -9.55
CA ASN A 13 -11.17 18.97 -9.47
C ASN A 13 -10.27 20.13 -9.92
N ALA A 14 -9.18 20.37 -9.20
CA ALA A 14 -8.24 21.49 -9.32
C ALA A 14 -7.54 21.67 -10.71
N MET A 15 -7.96 20.90 -11.73
CA MET A 15 -7.44 20.93 -13.10
C MET A 15 -8.05 22.01 -13.99
N ALA A 16 -9.13 22.69 -13.57
CA ALA A 16 -9.93 23.52 -14.47
C ALA A 16 -9.39 24.94 -14.76
N SER A 17 -8.28 25.40 -14.15
CA SER A 17 -7.78 26.75 -14.42
C SER A 17 -6.26 26.85 -14.32
N PRO A 18 -5.54 26.87 -15.45
CA PRO A 18 -4.08 27.09 -15.51
C PRO A 18 -3.60 28.45 -14.99
N MET A 19 -4.50 29.42 -14.80
CA MET A 19 -4.17 30.85 -14.65
C MET A 19 -4.72 31.52 -13.38
N ARG A 20 -5.02 30.77 -12.31
CA ARG A 20 -5.48 31.38 -11.03
C ARG A 20 -4.60 30.97 -9.84
N PRO A 21 -4.35 31.90 -8.89
CA PRO A 21 -3.59 31.61 -7.67
C PRO A 21 -4.30 30.51 -6.89
N ILE A 22 -3.49 29.61 -6.32
CA ILE A 22 -3.94 28.41 -5.59
C ILE A 22 -4.75 28.86 -4.38
N TYR A 23 -5.95 28.31 -4.21
CA TYR A 23 -6.83 28.68 -3.10
C TYR A 23 -6.12 28.41 -1.75
N GLY A 24 -5.93 29.45 -0.94
CA GLY A 24 -5.29 29.36 0.38
C GLY A 24 -3.79 29.66 0.46
N LEU A 25 -3.09 29.85 -0.66
CA LEU A 25 -1.70 30.34 -0.66
C LEU A 25 -1.68 31.86 -0.83
N ARG A 26 -1.07 32.56 0.13
CA ARG A 26 -0.82 34.01 0.02
C ARG A 26 0.17 34.24 -1.12
N VAL A 27 -0.12 35.25 -1.96
CA VAL A 27 0.80 35.76 -2.98
C VAL A 27 2.14 36.07 -2.29
N GLY A 28 3.20 35.37 -2.72
CA GLY A 28 4.56 35.52 -2.17
C GLY A 28 5.10 34.36 -1.32
N ALA A 29 4.32 33.30 -1.07
CA ALA A 29 4.76 32.08 -0.36
C ALA A 29 4.75 30.83 -1.27
N GLU A 30 4.98 31.03 -2.56
CA GLU A 30 4.71 30.04 -3.60
C GLU A 30 5.94 29.17 -3.87
N ASN A 31 6.13 28.13 -3.06
CA ASN A 31 7.12 27.11 -3.39
C ASN A 31 6.71 26.39 -4.68
N ARG A 32 7.61 26.33 -5.67
CA ARG A 32 7.37 25.67 -6.98
C ARG A 32 6.78 24.26 -6.84
N MET A 33 7.20 23.54 -5.80
CA MET A 33 6.72 22.18 -5.50
C MET A 33 5.25 22.14 -5.09
N THR A 34 4.77 23.07 -4.27
CA THR A 34 3.36 23.10 -3.84
C THR A 34 2.44 23.53 -5.00
N MET A 35 2.95 24.39 -5.89
CA MET A 35 2.26 24.73 -7.14
C MET A 35 2.13 23.56 -8.10
N MET A 36 3.16 22.71 -8.19
CA MET A 36 3.10 21.50 -9.01
C MET A 36 2.18 20.44 -8.40
N LEU A 37 2.25 20.23 -7.08
CA LEU A 37 1.47 19.20 -6.39
C LEU A 37 -0.05 19.49 -6.40
N SER A 38 -0.43 20.76 -6.27
CA SER A 38 -1.84 21.19 -6.29
C SER A 38 -2.52 21.05 -7.65
N ARG A 39 -1.74 20.93 -8.74
CA ARG A 39 -2.23 20.71 -10.10
C ARG A 39 -2.40 19.24 -10.46
N LEU A 40 -1.87 18.33 -9.64
CA LEU A 40 -1.98 16.89 -9.86
C LEU A 40 -3.38 16.37 -9.46
N PRO A 41 -3.85 15.28 -10.10
CA PRO A 41 -5.13 14.67 -9.71
C PRO A 41 -5.03 14.17 -8.26
N GLN A 42 -5.94 14.63 -7.41
CA GLN A 42 -5.87 14.39 -5.96
C GLN A 42 -5.93 12.91 -5.60
N GLY A 43 -6.76 12.11 -6.28
CA GLY A 43 -6.92 10.68 -5.99
C GLY A 43 -5.61 9.88 -6.07
N PRO A 44 -4.90 9.87 -7.21
CA PRO A 44 -3.60 9.20 -7.34
C PRO A 44 -2.54 9.69 -6.36
N VAL A 45 -2.50 11.00 -6.06
CA VAL A 45 -1.54 11.56 -5.10
C VAL A 45 -1.80 11.06 -3.69
N ILE A 46 -3.07 11.03 -3.28
CA ILE A 46 -3.47 10.51 -1.96
C ILE A 46 -3.12 9.01 -1.86
N ILE A 47 -3.48 8.21 -2.87
CA ILE A 47 -3.17 6.77 -2.88
C ILE A 47 -1.65 6.54 -2.85
N GLY A 48 -0.88 7.30 -3.62
CA GLY A 48 0.58 7.22 -3.62
C GLY A 48 1.18 7.57 -2.26
N ALA A 49 0.70 8.65 -1.63
CA ALA A 49 1.18 9.05 -0.31
C ALA A 49 0.84 8.02 0.78
N VAL A 50 -0.37 7.45 0.75
CA VAL A 50 -0.79 6.43 1.71
C VAL A 50 0.03 5.14 1.55
N THR A 51 0.20 4.65 0.32
CA THR A 51 0.98 3.42 0.06
C THR A 51 2.46 3.61 0.39
N ALA A 52 3.04 4.77 0.07
CA ALA A 52 4.41 5.11 0.45
C ALA A 52 4.58 5.16 1.98
N MET A 53 3.63 5.75 2.71
CA MET A 53 3.66 5.80 4.16
C MET A 53 3.54 4.40 4.77
N MET A 54 2.65 3.54 4.26
CA MET A 54 2.55 2.15 4.70
C MET A 54 3.87 1.39 4.48
N GLY A 55 4.54 1.61 3.35
CA GLY A 55 5.85 1.04 3.07
C GLY A 55 6.91 1.51 4.07
N LEU A 56 6.96 2.81 4.38
CA LEU A 56 7.88 3.36 5.38
C LEU A 56 7.64 2.78 6.78
N CYS A 57 6.38 2.58 7.18
CA CYS A 57 6.04 1.94 8.46
C CYS A 57 6.45 0.46 8.53
N PHE A 58 6.59 -0.23 7.40
CA PHE A 58 7.05 -1.62 7.38
C PHE A 58 8.57 -1.76 7.57
N ILE A 59 9.34 -0.73 7.22
CA ILE A 59 10.80 -0.71 7.33
C ILE A 59 11.30 -1.07 8.75
N PRO A 60 10.83 -0.45 9.85
CA PRO A 60 11.30 -0.82 11.18
C PRO A 60 10.95 -2.27 11.55
N VAL A 61 9.80 -2.80 11.13
CA VAL A 61 9.41 -4.20 11.40
C VAL A 61 10.39 -5.17 10.72
N TYR A 62 10.79 -4.87 9.49
CA TYR A 62 11.74 -5.69 8.74
C TYR A 62 13.19 -5.53 9.23
N LEU A 63 13.62 -4.29 9.52
CA LEU A 63 14.99 -3.97 9.91
C LEU A 63 15.31 -4.33 11.36
N LEU A 64 14.34 -4.26 12.28
CA LEU A 64 14.55 -4.60 13.69
C LEU A 64 14.72 -6.11 13.94
N LYS A 65 14.69 -6.93 12.87
CA LYS A 65 15.01 -8.38 12.87
C LYS A 65 14.59 -9.08 14.17
N VAL A 66 13.33 -8.91 14.56
CA VAL A 66 12.78 -9.69 15.67
C VAL A 66 13.00 -11.15 15.29
N PRO A 67 13.77 -11.92 16.10
CA PRO A 67 14.13 -13.27 15.72
C PRO A 67 12.83 -14.06 15.55
N LEU A 68 12.64 -14.62 14.35
CA LEU A 68 11.49 -15.47 14.10
C LEU A 68 11.54 -16.64 15.08
N PRO A 69 10.39 -17.14 15.57
CA PRO A 69 10.37 -18.33 16.38
C PRO A 69 11.13 -19.48 15.72
N HIS A 70 11.81 -20.31 16.51
CA HIS A 70 12.53 -21.48 15.98
C HIS A 70 11.63 -22.41 15.15
N THR A 71 10.32 -22.41 15.40
CA THR A 71 9.32 -23.16 14.63
C THR A 71 9.18 -22.71 13.16
N MET A 72 9.71 -21.53 12.81
CA MET A 72 9.76 -21.02 11.43
C MET A 72 11.06 -21.39 10.69
N THR A 73 11.90 -22.23 11.29
CA THR A 73 13.04 -22.82 10.56
C THR A 73 12.55 -23.82 9.50
N PRO A 74 13.24 -23.93 8.36
CA PRO A 74 12.81 -24.82 7.27
C PRO A 74 12.78 -26.28 7.72
N GLU A 75 13.73 -26.68 8.56
CA GLU A 75 13.85 -28.03 9.14
C GLU A 75 12.64 -28.36 10.02
N TYR A 76 12.28 -27.46 10.94
CA TYR A 76 11.13 -27.63 11.81
C TYR A 76 9.83 -27.66 11.01
N MET A 77 9.69 -26.79 10.00
CA MET A 77 8.52 -26.79 9.13
C MET A 77 8.40 -28.09 8.34
N ALA A 78 9.50 -28.62 7.80
CA ALA A 78 9.51 -29.90 7.09
C ALA A 78 9.12 -31.08 8.00
N ALA A 79 9.68 -31.13 9.22
CA ALA A 79 9.33 -32.12 10.22
C ALA A 79 7.84 -32.04 10.62
N THR A 80 7.34 -30.81 10.85
CA THR A 80 5.94 -30.59 11.20
C THR A 80 5.02 -30.99 10.05
N ARG A 81 5.38 -30.69 8.79
CA ARG A 81 4.61 -31.11 7.61
C ARG A 81 4.54 -32.64 7.50
N ALA A 82 5.65 -33.35 7.73
CA ALA A 82 5.67 -34.80 7.76
C ALA A 82 4.78 -35.37 8.88
N TYR A 83 4.84 -34.78 10.08
CA TYR A 83 3.96 -35.12 11.19
C TYR A 83 2.47 -34.93 10.85
N MET A 84 2.10 -33.79 10.29
CA MET A 84 0.71 -33.52 9.88
C MET A 84 0.21 -34.54 8.85
N ARG A 85 1.07 -34.94 7.91
CA ARG A 85 0.75 -35.98 6.92
C ARG A 85 0.59 -37.36 7.54
N TYR A 86 1.43 -37.70 8.51
CA TYR A 86 1.33 -38.95 9.25
C TYR A 86 -0.01 -39.05 9.98
N HIS A 87 -0.48 -37.94 10.56
CA HIS A 87 -1.77 -37.87 11.25
C HIS A 87 -2.98 -37.58 10.32
N ASN A 88 -2.81 -37.63 9.00
CA ASN A 88 -3.86 -37.36 8.01
C ASN A 88 -4.62 -36.04 8.25
N MET A 89 -3.92 -34.98 8.70
CA MET A 89 -4.54 -33.66 8.86
C MET A 89 -4.93 -33.09 7.50
N ASN A 90 -6.16 -32.55 7.40
CA ASN A 90 -6.74 -31.98 6.18
C ASN A 90 -6.59 -32.89 4.93
N PRO A 91 -7.23 -34.07 4.91
CA PRO A 91 -6.97 -35.10 3.90
C PRO A 91 -7.63 -34.85 2.54
N ILE A 92 -8.65 -33.98 2.45
CA ILE A 92 -9.40 -33.77 1.21
C ILE A 92 -8.73 -32.70 0.33
N PHE A 93 -8.41 -31.54 0.91
CA PHE A 93 -7.91 -30.38 0.17
C PHE A 93 -6.61 -29.78 0.73
N GLY A 94 -6.04 -30.38 1.77
CA GLY A 94 -4.86 -29.83 2.46
C GLY A 94 -3.64 -30.73 2.37
N ILE A 95 -2.77 -30.59 3.36
CA ILE A 95 -1.42 -31.17 3.39
C ILE A 95 -1.36 -32.69 3.23
N SER A 96 -2.42 -33.40 3.64
CA SER A 96 -2.49 -34.87 3.51
C SER A 96 -3.19 -35.33 2.23
N SER A 97 -3.70 -34.40 1.41
CA SER A 97 -4.35 -34.73 0.15
C SER A 97 -3.39 -35.34 -0.85
N LYS A 98 -3.91 -36.18 -1.76
CA LYS A 98 -3.11 -36.84 -2.81
C LYS A 98 -2.43 -35.82 -3.72
N LYS A 99 -3.17 -34.80 -4.14
CA LYS A 99 -2.69 -33.71 -4.99
C LYS A 99 -1.49 -32.99 -4.36
N GLN A 100 -1.60 -32.63 -3.08
CA GLN A 100 -0.52 -31.89 -2.41
C GLN A 100 0.71 -32.77 -2.15
N ARG A 101 0.52 -34.06 -1.86
CA ARG A 101 1.63 -35.03 -1.78
C ARG A 101 2.36 -35.23 -3.11
N GLU A 102 1.67 -35.10 -4.23
CA GLU A 102 2.27 -35.16 -5.56
C GLU A 102 3.06 -33.87 -5.84
N GLU A 103 2.48 -32.69 -5.60
CA GLU A 103 3.18 -31.40 -5.74
C GLU A 103 4.46 -31.31 -4.90
N ASP A 104 4.43 -31.82 -3.67
CA ASP A 104 5.59 -31.84 -2.76
C ASP A 104 6.64 -32.92 -3.11
N ARG A 105 6.40 -33.80 -4.10
CA ARG A 105 7.42 -34.75 -4.61
C ARG A 105 8.22 -34.19 -5.78
N PHE A 106 7.68 -33.20 -6.49
CA PHE A 106 8.29 -32.64 -7.70
C PHE A 106 9.00 -31.29 -7.46
N ASN A 107 8.86 -30.72 -6.25
CA ASN A 107 9.60 -29.56 -5.76
C ASN A 107 10.69 -29.99 -4.77
#